data_AF-A0A8C9JAT9-F1
#
_entry.id   AF-A0A8C9JAT9-F1
#
_cell.length_a   1.000
_cell.length_b   1.000
_cell.length_c   1.000
_cell.angle_alpha   90.00
_cell.angle_beta   90.00
_cell.angle_gamma   90.00
#
_symmetry.space_group_name_H-M   'P 1'
#
loop_
_entity.id
_entity.type
_entity.pdbx_description
1 polymer ?
#
loop_
_entity_poly.entity_id
_entity_poly.type
_entity_poly.pdbx_seq_one_letter_code
_entity_poly.pdbx_strand_id
1 'polypeptide(L)'
;MAQSGVLLWVKAEPFIVGALQVPPPSKFSLHYLRKISTYVRTRATEGAYPRLYWSTWRHIACGKLQLAKDLAWLYFEIFDSLAVKTPEERLEWSELLSNCMSEDEVEKQRNQLSVDTLQFLLFLYIQQLNKVSLRTSLIGEEWPSPRNRSQSPDLAEKSSCHNKNWNDYSHQAFVYDHLSDLLELLLDPEQLTASFHSTHSSLVSREAVVALSFLIEGTVSGARKIYPLHELALWQPLHAESGFSRLSKTFSFYKLEAWLRTCLTGNPFGTSACLKSGKKLAWAHQVEGTTKRAKIACNSHVAPRMHRMVVMSQVYKQTLAKSSDTLVGAHVKIHRCNESFIYLLSPLRSVTIEKCRNSTFVLGPVQTALHLHSCDNIKVIAACHRLSISSTAGCVFHILTPTRPLILSGNQTVTLAPFHTHYPMLEDHMARTGLATVPNYWDNPMIVCRESSDTSVFRLLPPCEFYVFIIPFEMEGDTTEIPGGLPYAYQKALRQREQKIQIWQKTVKEARLTKDQRKQFQVLVENKFYEWLINTGHRQQLDSLVPPAAGSKQAAG
;
A
#
# COMPACT_ATOMS: atom_id res chain seq x y z
N MET A 1 1.08 8.07 -42.95
CA MET A 1 2.28 8.11 -42.08
C MET A 1 1.81 8.53 -40.70
N ALA A 2 1.70 7.62 -39.74
CA ALA A 2 1.25 7.97 -38.39
C ALA A 2 2.35 8.81 -37.72
N GLN A 3 2.02 10.00 -37.22
CA GLN A 3 2.99 10.85 -36.51
C GLN A 3 3.58 10.08 -35.33
N SER A 4 4.90 9.91 -35.32
CA SER A 4 5.68 9.34 -34.23
C SER A 4 5.67 10.30 -33.02
N GLY A 5 4.56 10.38 -32.29
CA GLY A 5 4.43 11.19 -31.08
C GLY A 5 4.95 10.48 -29.83
N VAL A 6 5.21 11.23 -28.75
CA VAL A 6 5.49 10.67 -27.42
C VAL A 6 4.23 10.72 -26.57
N LEU A 7 4.00 9.63 -25.83
CA LEU A 7 2.92 9.50 -24.85
C LEU A 7 3.55 9.49 -23.46
N LEU A 8 3.21 10.48 -22.64
CA LEU A 8 3.65 10.57 -21.25
C LEU A 8 2.50 10.23 -20.32
N TRP A 9 2.79 9.68 -19.14
CA TRP A 9 1.81 9.48 -18.09
C TRP A 9 2.45 9.62 -16.70
N VAL A 10 1.60 9.87 -15.71
CA VAL A 10 2.01 9.93 -14.30
C VAL A 10 2.21 8.52 -13.76
N LYS A 11 3.37 8.29 -13.13
CA LYS A 11 3.70 7.05 -12.42
C LYS A 11 2.77 6.88 -11.23
N ALA A 12 2.19 5.69 -11.10
CA ALA A 12 1.24 5.41 -10.03
C ALA A 12 1.92 5.20 -8.67
N GLU A 13 3.10 4.58 -8.65
CA GLU A 13 3.77 4.14 -7.41
C GLU A 13 4.08 5.26 -6.40
N PRO A 14 4.58 6.45 -6.78
CA PRO A 14 4.75 7.56 -5.83
C PRO A 14 3.49 7.98 -5.09
N PHE A 15 2.32 7.84 -5.73
CA PHE A 15 1.04 8.20 -5.13
C PHE A 15 0.40 7.04 -4.38
N ILE A 16 0.48 5.83 -4.95
CA ILE A 16 -0.01 4.60 -4.36
C ILE A 16 0.79 4.33 -3.07
N VAL A 17 2.10 4.17 -3.15
CA VAL A 17 2.91 3.78 -1.98
C VAL A 17 3.42 5.01 -1.21
N GLY A 18 3.64 6.15 -1.85
CA GLY A 18 4.30 7.30 -1.22
C GLY A 18 3.38 8.31 -0.55
N ALA A 19 2.27 8.70 -1.19
CA ALA A 19 1.40 9.74 -0.66
C ALA A 19 0.60 9.24 0.55
N LEU A 20 0.80 9.87 1.72
CA LEU A 20 0.08 9.53 2.94
C LEU A 20 -1.38 9.96 2.85
N GLN A 21 -2.30 9.12 3.32
CA GLN A 21 -3.76 9.36 3.26
C GLN A 21 -4.25 10.36 4.34
N VAL A 22 -3.47 11.41 4.58
CA VAL A 22 -3.76 12.47 5.56
C VAL A 22 -3.44 13.84 4.96
N PRO A 23 -4.07 14.93 5.43
CA PRO A 23 -3.65 16.27 5.06
C PRO A 23 -2.15 16.46 5.36
N PRO A 24 -1.37 17.05 4.45
CA PRO A 24 0.04 17.28 4.70
C PRO A 24 0.22 18.30 5.82
N PRO A 25 1.38 18.29 6.52
CA PRO A 25 1.75 19.36 7.42
C PRO A 25 1.63 20.73 6.73
N SER A 26 1.10 21.72 7.44
CA SER A 26 0.85 23.07 6.89
C SER A 26 2.10 23.71 6.26
N LYS A 27 3.27 23.37 6.78
CA LYS A 27 4.58 23.84 6.30
C LYS A 27 5.18 23.02 5.15
N PHE A 28 4.41 22.14 4.50
CA PHE A 28 4.79 21.54 3.21
C PHE A 28 4.29 22.33 2.00
N SER A 29 3.81 23.57 2.19
CA SER A 29 3.46 24.44 1.06
C SER A 29 4.68 24.70 0.15
N LEU A 30 4.42 25.02 -1.12
CA LEU A 30 5.45 25.36 -2.12
C LEU A 30 6.49 26.35 -1.61
N HIS A 31 6.05 27.40 -0.90
CA HIS A 31 6.93 28.41 -0.29
C HIS A 31 8.03 27.81 0.61
N TYR A 32 7.65 26.90 1.51
CA TYR A 32 8.61 26.26 2.41
C TYR A 32 9.51 25.28 1.66
N LEU A 33 8.98 24.53 0.70
CA LEU A 33 9.81 23.61 -0.10
C LEU A 33 10.85 24.36 -0.93
N ARG A 34 10.53 25.54 -1.46
CA ARG A 34 11.50 26.44 -2.11
C ARG A 34 12.58 26.93 -1.16
N LYS A 35 12.22 27.30 0.07
CA LYS A 35 13.20 27.64 1.11
C LYS A 35 14.13 26.48 1.43
N ILE A 36 13.61 25.25 1.46
CA ILE A 36 14.42 24.04 1.66
C ILE A 36 15.38 23.85 0.47
N SER A 37 14.87 23.92 -0.76
CA SER A 37 15.69 23.84 -1.99
C SER A 37 16.83 24.86 -1.96
N THR A 38 16.52 26.11 -1.63
CA THR A 38 17.51 27.19 -1.51
C THR A 38 18.54 26.89 -0.42
N TYR A 39 18.08 26.56 0.78
CA TYR A 39 18.95 26.25 1.92
C TYR A 39 19.94 25.11 1.61
N VAL A 40 19.43 24.01 1.05
CA VAL A 40 20.24 22.83 0.74
C VAL A 40 21.24 23.11 -0.38
N ARG A 41 20.84 23.85 -1.43
CA ARG A 41 21.73 24.23 -2.54
C ARG A 41 22.81 25.24 -2.12
N THR A 42 22.50 26.19 -1.23
CA THR A 42 23.51 27.14 -0.71
C THR A 42 24.60 26.45 0.12
N ARG A 43 24.31 25.28 0.69
CA ARG A 43 25.26 24.45 1.45
C ARG A 43 25.78 23.26 0.64
N ALA A 44 25.79 23.36 -0.69
CA ALA A 44 26.29 22.31 -1.57
C ALA A 44 27.76 21.95 -1.28
N THR A 45 28.59 22.94 -0.92
CA THR A 45 29.99 22.74 -0.53
C THR A 45 30.17 21.92 0.75
N GLU A 46 29.14 21.86 1.60
CA GLU A 46 29.09 21.03 2.80
C GLU A 46 28.51 19.63 2.53
N GLY A 47 28.31 19.27 1.26
CA GLY A 47 27.75 17.98 0.85
C GLY A 47 26.24 17.84 1.02
N ALA A 48 25.51 18.94 1.28
CA ALA A 48 24.06 18.90 1.45
C ALA A 48 23.28 18.69 0.14
N TYR A 49 23.92 18.93 -1.02
CA TYR A 49 23.36 18.77 -2.37
C TYR A 49 24.38 18.04 -3.27
N PRO A 50 23.98 17.11 -4.17
CA PRO A 50 22.62 16.75 -4.56
C PRO A 50 21.92 15.72 -3.64
N ARG A 51 22.64 15.14 -2.68
CA ARG A 51 22.12 14.13 -1.75
C ARG A 51 21.79 14.74 -0.40
N LEU A 52 20.54 14.62 0.03
CA LEU A 52 20.08 15.09 1.33
C LEU A 52 20.20 13.96 2.36
N TYR A 53 21.10 14.12 3.33
CA TYR A 53 21.27 13.17 4.44
C TYR A 53 20.15 13.30 5.49
N TRP A 54 19.85 12.20 6.18
CA TRP A 54 18.87 12.19 7.28
C TRP A 54 19.20 13.25 8.35
N SER A 55 20.46 13.41 8.73
CA SER A 55 20.89 14.40 9.74
C SER A 55 20.50 15.84 9.34
N THR A 56 20.71 16.20 8.08
CA THR A 56 20.34 17.49 7.49
C THR A 56 18.83 17.64 7.39
N TRP A 57 18.11 16.63 6.90
CA TRP A 57 16.65 16.65 6.84
C TRP A 57 16.03 16.78 8.23
N ARG A 58 16.51 16.01 9.22
CA ARG A 58 16.07 16.09 10.62
C ARG A 58 16.24 17.50 11.18
N HIS A 59 17.39 18.14 10.93
CA HIS A 59 17.62 19.51 11.36
C HIS A 59 16.60 20.49 10.73
N ILE A 60 16.34 20.37 9.43
CA ILE A 60 15.37 21.21 8.71
C ILE A 60 13.94 20.94 9.22
N ALA A 61 13.53 19.67 9.23
CA ALA A 61 12.19 19.24 9.57
C ALA A 61 11.84 19.55 11.04
N CYS A 62 12.70 19.18 11.98
CA CYS A 62 12.43 19.39 13.40
C CYS A 62 12.70 20.85 13.81
N GLY A 63 13.79 21.45 13.33
CA GLY A 63 14.19 22.80 13.73
C GLY A 63 13.39 23.90 13.03
N LYS A 64 13.29 23.85 11.70
CA LYS A 64 12.67 24.93 10.90
C LYS A 64 11.18 24.66 10.65
N LEU A 65 10.83 23.43 10.29
CA LEU A 65 9.43 23.05 10.05
C LEU A 65 8.69 22.69 11.34
N GLN A 66 9.38 22.46 12.46
CA GLN A 66 8.77 22.05 13.74
C GLN A 66 7.93 20.77 13.62
N LEU A 67 8.36 19.84 12.76
CA LEU A 67 7.78 18.51 12.70
C LEU A 67 8.32 17.66 13.86
N ALA A 68 7.49 16.75 14.38
CA ALA A 68 7.98 15.72 15.29
C ALA A 68 9.02 14.84 14.58
N LYS A 69 10.04 14.40 15.32
CA LYS A 69 11.15 13.56 14.80
C LYS A 69 10.61 12.32 14.09
N ASP A 70 9.65 11.63 14.68
CA ASP A 70 9.03 10.41 14.12
C ASP A 70 8.31 10.69 12.80
N LEU A 71 7.60 11.81 12.69
CA LEU A 71 6.92 12.20 11.46
C LEU A 71 7.91 12.62 10.37
N ALA A 72 8.99 13.31 10.73
CA ALA A 72 10.06 13.64 9.81
C ALA A 72 10.76 12.37 9.29
N TRP A 73 11.01 11.39 10.16
CA TRP A 73 11.56 10.09 9.80
C TRP A 73 10.61 9.33 8.89
N LEU A 74 9.31 9.33 9.20
CA LEU A 74 8.29 8.68 8.38
C LEU A 74 8.38 9.16 6.92
N TYR A 75 8.37 10.46 6.66
CA TYR A 75 8.48 10.95 5.27
C TYR A 75 9.78 10.53 4.59
N PHE A 76 10.90 10.53 5.32
CA PHE A 76 12.20 10.11 4.80
C PHE A 76 12.23 8.61 4.48
N GLU A 77 11.78 7.77 5.40
CA GLU A 77 11.69 6.31 5.27
C GLU A 77 10.75 5.90 4.14
N ILE A 78 9.59 6.55 4.03
CA ILE A 78 8.65 6.30 2.93
C ILE A 78 9.32 6.57 1.59
N PHE A 79 9.99 7.72 1.44
CA PHE A 79 10.66 8.04 0.18
C PHE A 79 11.80 7.06 -0.11
N ASP A 80 12.64 6.76 0.88
CA ASP A 80 13.72 5.78 0.74
C ASP A 80 13.20 4.38 0.35
N SER A 81 12.01 3.99 0.83
CA SER A 81 11.37 2.72 0.46
C SER A 81 10.89 2.64 -1.00
N LEU A 82 10.68 3.80 -1.66
CA LEU A 82 10.32 3.90 -3.08
C LEU A 82 11.53 3.71 -3.99
N ALA A 83 12.75 3.84 -3.47
CA ALA A 83 13.95 3.57 -4.24
C ALA A 83 14.01 2.08 -4.63
N VAL A 84 14.57 1.81 -5.81
CA VAL A 84 14.80 0.43 -6.26
C VAL A 84 15.96 -0.12 -5.44
N LYS A 85 15.64 -1.02 -4.51
CA LYS A 85 16.60 -1.77 -3.67
C LYS A 85 16.40 -3.26 -3.91
N THR A 86 17.49 -4.02 -3.93
CA THR A 86 17.40 -5.48 -4.03
C THR A 86 16.83 -6.06 -2.72
N PRO A 87 16.27 -7.28 -2.76
CA PRO A 87 15.84 -7.95 -1.53
C PRO A 87 16.96 -8.09 -0.51
N GLU A 88 18.20 -8.35 -0.96
CA GLU A 88 19.39 -8.52 -0.13
C GLU A 88 19.71 -7.23 0.64
N GLU A 89 19.75 -6.08 -0.03
CA GLU A 89 19.98 -4.77 0.60
C GLU A 89 18.93 -4.45 1.70
N ARG A 90 17.67 -4.89 1.49
CA ARG A 90 16.60 -4.71 2.49
C ARG A 90 16.77 -5.63 3.70
N LEU A 91 17.24 -6.85 3.46
CA LEU A 91 17.53 -7.83 4.52
C LEU A 91 18.74 -7.40 5.34
N GLU A 92 19.83 -6.98 4.69
CA GLU A 92 21.03 -6.41 5.35
C GLU A 92 20.66 -5.22 6.22
N TRP A 93 19.83 -4.30 5.72
CA TRP A 93 19.34 -3.18 6.51
C TRP A 93 18.53 -3.63 7.73
N SER A 94 17.68 -4.64 7.58
CA SER A 94 16.88 -5.19 8.68
C SER A 94 17.77 -5.87 9.73
N GLU A 95 18.79 -6.61 9.29
CA GLU A 95 19.79 -7.23 10.16
C GLU A 95 20.56 -6.17 10.95
N LEU A 96 21.08 -5.14 10.28
CA LEU A 96 21.76 -4.01 10.91
C LEU A 96 20.90 -3.35 12.00
N LEU A 97 19.62 -3.11 11.72
CA LEU A 97 18.70 -2.53 12.70
C LEU A 97 18.37 -3.49 13.84
N SER A 98 18.27 -4.79 13.57
CA SER A 98 17.99 -5.81 14.60
C SER A 98 19.14 -5.98 15.61
N ASN A 99 20.37 -5.71 15.17
CA ASN A 99 21.58 -5.74 16.01
C ASN A 99 21.76 -4.47 16.86
N CYS A 100 20.96 -3.42 16.63
CA CYS A 100 21.01 -2.20 17.44
C CYS A 100 20.29 -2.44 18.78
N MET A 101 20.97 -2.17 19.89
CA MET A 101 20.47 -2.38 21.25
C MET A 101 19.88 -1.10 21.87
N SER A 102 20.09 0.06 21.24
CA SER A 102 19.61 1.37 21.71
C SER A 102 19.08 2.25 20.58
N GLU A 103 18.22 3.22 20.92
CA GLU A 103 17.73 4.20 19.95
C GLU A 103 18.85 5.06 19.35
N ASP A 104 19.93 5.31 20.10
CA ASP A 104 21.09 6.08 19.63
C ASP A 104 21.89 5.32 18.56
N GLU A 105 22.02 3.99 18.69
CA GLU A 105 22.63 3.14 17.67
C GLU A 105 21.78 3.10 16.39
N VAL A 106 20.46 2.96 16.53
CA VAL A 106 19.52 3.06 15.41
C VAL A 106 19.69 4.42 14.72
N GLU A 107 19.73 5.51 15.47
CA GLU A 107 19.92 6.85 14.93
C GLU A 107 21.26 7.01 14.21
N LYS A 108 22.33 6.39 14.72
CA LYS A 108 23.64 6.36 14.07
C LYS A 108 23.59 5.64 12.72
N GLN A 109 22.83 4.55 12.60
CA GLN A 109 22.60 3.91 11.30
C GLN A 109 21.78 4.80 10.37
N ARG A 110 20.69 5.41 10.88
CA ARG A 110 19.85 6.33 10.09
C ARG A 110 20.62 7.51 9.52
N ASN A 111 21.60 8.06 10.26
CA ASN A 111 22.42 9.19 9.82
C ASN A 111 23.29 8.89 8.58
N GLN A 112 23.50 7.61 8.25
CA GLN A 112 24.22 7.20 7.05
C GLN A 112 23.34 7.25 5.79
N LEU A 113 22.02 7.33 5.96
CA LEU A 113 21.09 7.38 4.83
C LEU A 113 21.07 8.76 4.19
N SER A 114 20.97 8.75 2.87
CA SER A 114 20.76 9.94 2.05
C SER A 114 19.73 9.65 0.96
N VAL A 115 19.09 10.70 0.47
CA VAL A 115 18.10 10.64 -0.61
C VAL A 115 18.43 11.68 -1.69
N ASP A 116 17.92 11.50 -2.91
CA ASP A 116 18.02 12.55 -3.93
C ASP A 116 17.18 13.76 -3.52
N THR A 117 17.82 14.93 -3.43
CA THR A 117 17.18 16.13 -2.87
C THR A 117 15.98 16.57 -3.70
N LEU A 118 16.10 16.57 -5.03
CA LEU A 118 15.07 17.09 -5.91
C LEU A 118 13.87 16.16 -5.98
N GLN A 119 14.11 14.85 -6.08
CA GLN A 119 13.04 13.85 -6.03
C GLN A 119 12.36 13.84 -4.66
N PHE A 120 13.11 14.03 -3.57
CA PHE A 120 12.53 14.14 -2.23
C PHE A 120 11.63 15.38 -2.09
N LEU A 121 12.03 16.53 -2.64
CA LEU A 121 11.18 17.73 -2.66
C LEU A 121 9.89 17.51 -3.47
N LEU A 122 9.96 16.84 -4.62
CA LEU A 122 8.78 16.44 -5.38
C LEU A 122 7.88 15.50 -4.56
N PHE A 123 8.48 14.53 -3.86
CA PHE A 123 7.75 13.62 -2.98
C PHE A 123 7.05 14.34 -1.81
N LEU A 124 7.68 15.34 -1.20
CA LEU A 124 7.03 16.17 -0.18
C LEU A 124 5.90 17.01 -0.77
N TYR A 125 6.07 17.50 -2.01
CA TYR A 125 5.06 18.28 -2.70
C TYR A 125 3.82 17.46 -3.07
N ILE A 126 3.96 16.21 -3.54
CA ILE A 126 2.79 15.38 -3.89
C ILE A 126 1.89 15.05 -2.69
N GLN A 127 2.38 15.22 -1.45
CA GLN A 127 1.54 15.09 -0.25
C GLN A 127 0.38 16.12 -0.25
N GLN A 128 0.50 17.21 -1.00
CA GLN A 128 -0.58 18.18 -1.23
C GLN A 128 -1.81 17.60 -1.93
N LEU A 129 -1.74 16.38 -2.49
CA LEU A 129 -2.90 15.68 -3.07
C LEU A 129 -4.06 15.60 -2.07
N ASN A 130 -3.75 15.37 -0.79
CA ASN A 130 -4.74 15.22 0.28
C ASN A 130 -5.00 16.52 1.05
N LYS A 131 -4.54 17.67 0.53
CA LYS A 131 -4.88 18.98 1.09
C LYS A 131 -6.39 19.21 0.98
N VAL A 132 -7.04 19.49 2.11
CA VAL A 132 -8.46 19.83 2.16
C VAL A 132 -8.65 21.23 1.58
N SER A 133 -9.47 21.35 0.53
CA SER A 133 -9.85 22.63 -0.08
C SER A 133 -11.33 22.91 0.19
N LEU A 134 -11.61 23.97 0.95
CA LEU A 134 -12.98 24.37 1.32
C LEU A 134 -13.81 24.84 0.11
N ARG A 135 -13.17 25.25 -1.01
CA ARG A 135 -13.87 25.66 -2.23
C ARG A 135 -14.60 24.51 -2.93
N THR A 136 -14.08 23.29 -2.80
CA THR A 136 -14.70 22.07 -3.38
C THR A 136 -15.88 21.55 -2.55
N SER A 137 -16.00 21.93 -1.28
CA SER A 137 -17.07 21.48 -0.37
C SER A 137 -18.37 22.28 -0.52
N LEU A 138 -18.35 23.43 -1.20
CA LEU A 138 -19.48 24.37 -1.29
C LEU A 138 -20.37 24.17 -2.53
N ILE A 139 -20.06 23.20 -3.41
CA ILE A 139 -20.77 23.03 -4.70
C ILE A 139 -21.76 21.84 -4.68
N GLY A 140 -22.04 21.19 -3.53
CA GLY A 140 -22.96 20.05 -3.61
C GLY A 140 -23.51 19.42 -2.34
N GLU A 141 -23.72 20.14 -1.24
CA GLU A 141 -24.47 19.57 -0.11
C GLU A 141 -25.55 20.54 0.41
N GLU A 142 -26.79 20.27 0.01
CA GLU A 142 -27.99 20.77 0.68
C GLU A 142 -28.04 20.22 2.11
N TRP A 143 -28.31 21.09 3.07
CA TRP A 143 -28.49 20.75 4.49
C TRP A 143 -29.56 19.65 4.66
N PRO A 144 -29.34 18.61 5.48
CA PRO A 144 -30.32 17.56 5.67
C PRO A 144 -31.55 18.08 6.43
N SER A 145 -32.70 18.17 5.74
CA SER A 145 -34.00 18.38 6.40
C SER A 145 -34.58 17.04 6.91
N PRO A 146 -35.37 17.03 8.01
CA PRO A 146 -35.67 15.80 8.76
C PRO A 146 -36.80 14.94 8.18
N ARG A 147 -37.19 15.10 6.91
CA ARG A 147 -38.30 14.34 6.32
C ARG A 147 -37.97 13.89 4.91
N ASN A 148 -37.54 12.63 4.76
CA ASN A 148 -38.24 11.64 3.93
C ASN A 148 -37.44 10.33 3.84
N ARG A 149 -38.09 9.26 4.30
CA ARG A 149 -37.75 7.88 3.96
C ARG A 149 -38.43 7.52 2.63
N SER A 150 -37.72 6.70 1.86
CA SER A 150 -38.19 5.73 0.86
C SER A 150 -38.18 6.12 -0.64
N GLN A 151 -37.48 5.24 -1.38
CA GLN A 151 -37.69 4.74 -2.75
C GLN A 151 -36.70 5.07 -3.90
N SER A 152 -36.04 3.97 -4.29
CA SER A 152 -35.62 3.48 -5.61
C SER A 152 -34.20 3.74 -6.15
N PRO A 153 -33.58 2.73 -6.82
CA PRO A 153 -32.18 2.74 -7.24
C PRO A 153 -32.04 2.82 -8.76
N ASP A 154 -31.47 3.90 -9.28
CA ASP A 154 -30.49 3.86 -10.38
C ASP A 154 -30.11 5.28 -10.84
N LEU A 155 -28.84 5.37 -11.26
CA LEU A 155 -28.16 6.46 -11.97
C LEU A 155 -27.70 7.71 -11.20
N ALA A 156 -26.44 8.05 -11.49
CA ALA A 156 -25.67 9.25 -11.17
C ALA A 156 -25.13 9.38 -9.73
N GLU A 157 -23.87 8.97 -9.59
CA GLU A 157 -22.81 9.65 -8.84
C GLU A 157 -23.26 10.59 -7.71
N LYS A 158 -23.59 10.01 -6.55
CA LYS A 158 -23.61 10.76 -5.29
C LYS A 158 -22.16 10.93 -4.81
N SER A 159 -21.76 12.19 -4.62
CA SER A 159 -20.43 12.70 -4.28
C SER A 159 -19.88 12.22 -2.93
N SER A 160 -19.58 10.92 -2.81
CA SER A 160 -18.74 10.45 -1.70
C SER A 160 -17.32 10.94 -1.93
N CYS A 161 -16.67 11.53 -0.92
CA CYS A 161 -15.24 11.84 -0.91
C CYS A 161 -14.40 10.73 -1.57
N HIS A 162 -14.04 10.88 -2.84
CA HIS A 162 -13.24 9.88 -3.54
C HIS A 162 -11.80 10.00 -3.02
N ASN A 163 -11.28 8.94 -2.40
CA ASN A 163 -9.89 8.88 -1.95
C ASN A 163 -8.97 9.02 -3.18
N LYS A 164 -8.32 10.18 -3.29
CA LYS A 164 -7.50 10.55 -4.46
C LYS A 164 -6.24 9.69 -4.60
N ASN A 165 -5.76 9.07 -3.50
CA ASN A 165 -4.49 8.33 -3.48
C ASN A 165 -4.47 7.09 -4.38
N TRP A 166 -5.64 6.51 -4.69
CA TRP A 166 -5.75 5.26 -5.46
C TRP A 166 -6.53 5.42 -6.77
N ASN A 167 -6.54 6.64 -7.31
CA ASN A 167 -7.22 7.01 -8.54
C ASN A 167 -6.21 7.63 -9.51
N ASP A 168 -5.94 6.93 -10.60
CA ASP A 168 -5.01 7.33 -11.65
C ASP A 168 -5.41 8.64 -12.35
N TYR A 169 -6.71 8.92 -12.47
CA TYR A 169 -7.20 10.21 -12.98
C TYR A 169 -6.88 11.36 -12.02
N SER A 170 -7.02 11.13 -10.70
CA SER A 170 -6.69 12.14 -9.70
C SER A 170 -5.19 12.45 -9.66
N HIS A 171 -4.33 11.44 -9.88
CA HIS A 171 -2.88 11.64 -9.98
C HIS A 171 -2.52 12.45 -11.22
N GLN A 172 -3.10 12.12 -12.37
CA GLN A 172 -2.89 12.86 -13.61
C GLN A 172 -3.34 14.32 -13.47
N ALA A 173 -4.56 14.55 -12.98
CA ALA A 173 -5.10 15.89 -12.78
C ALA A 173 -4.22 16.70 -11.82
N PHE A 174 -3.79 16.11 -10.70
CA PHE A 174 -2.90 16.78 -9.75
C PHE A 174 -1.57 17.21 -10.39
N VAL A 175 -0.89 16.32 -11.11
CA VAL A 175 0.39 16.66 -11.76
C VAL A 175 0.19 17.69 -12.87
N TYR A 176 -0.90 17.60 -13.63
CA TYR A 176 -1.23 18.56 -14.67
C TYR A 176 -1.48 19.96 -14.08
N ASP A 177 -2.34 20.06 -13.07
CA ASP A 177 -2.72 21.34 -12.46
C ASP A 177 -1.55 22.00 -11.73
N HIS A 178 -0.65 21.21 -11.16
CA HIS A 178 0.52 21.70 -10.42
C HIS A 178 1.83 21.66 -11.22
N LEU A 179 1.79 21.45 -12.54
CA LEU A 179 3.02 21.24 -13.31
C LEU A 179 3.98 22.43 -13.24
N SER A 180 3.45 23.67 -13.29
CA SER A 180 4.26 24.88 -13.18
C SER A 180 4.94 24.95 -11.80
N ASP A 181 4.19 24.68 -10.71
CA ASP A 181 4.73 24.65 -9.34
C ASP A 181 5.85 23.61 -9.19
N LEU A 182 5.65 22.41 -9.76
CA LEU A 182 6.61 21.31 -9.75
C LEU A 182 7.90 21.70 -10.49
N LEU A 183 7.79 22.32 -11.67
CA LEU A 183 8.95 22.78 -12.42
C LEU A 183 9.66 23.93 -11.71
N GLU A 184 8.92 24.91 -11.16
CA GLU A 184 9.49 26.02 -10.40
C GLU A 184 10.19 25.55 -9.12
N LEU A 185 9.73 24.47 -8.50
CA LEU A 185 10.39 23.86 -7.34
C LEU A 185 11.76 23.26 -7.70
N LEU A 186 11.94 22.83 -8.95
CA LEU A 186 13.16 22.20 -9.44
C LEU A 186 14.18 23.19 -10.03
N LEU A 187 13.76 24.43 -10.34
CA LEU A 187 14.65 25.48 -10.83
C LEU A 187 15.74 25.82 -9.81
N ASP A 188 16.86 26.33 -10.34
CA ASP A 188 17.89 26.91 -9.48
C ASP A 188 17.36 28.19 -8.81
N PRO A 189 17.59 28.40 -7.50
CA PRO A 189 17.03 29.53 -6.76
C PRO A 189 17.35 30.89 -7.36
N GLU A 190 18.50 31.04 -8.02
CA GLU A 190 18.94 32.28 -8.68
C GLU A 190 18.10 32.64 -9.91
N GLN A 191 17.39 31.67 -10.51
CA GLN A 191 16.54 31.89 -11.67
C GLN A 191 15.12 32.33 -11.31
N LEU A 192 14.77 32.34 -10.02
CA LEU A 192 13.48 32.76 -9.53
C LEU A 192 13.48 34.26 -9.20
N THR A 193 12.41 34.94 -9.54
CA THR A 193 12.18 36.32 -9.11
C THR A 193 12.06 36.44 -7.59
N ALA A 194 12.12 37.66 -7.05
CA ALA A 194 11.88 37.91 -5.61
C ALA A 194 10.49 37.42 -5.14
N SER A 195 9.53 37.30 -6.05
CA SER A 195 8.19 36.71 -5.84
C SER A 195 8.14 35.19 -6.02
N PHE A 196 9.28 34.52 -6.22
CA PHE A 196 9.41 33.07 -6.47
C PHE A 196 8.69 32.56 -7.72
N HIS A 197 8.61 33.37 -8.77
CA HIS A 197 8.08 32.95 -10.07
C HIS A 197 9.19 32.85 -11.11
N SER A 198 9.04 31.88 -12.01
CA SER A 198 9.85 31.76 -13.22
C SER A 198 9.66 32.95 -14.15
N THR A 199 10.65 33.21 -14.99
CA THR A 199 10.63 34.25 -16.02
C THR A 199 10.65 33.60 -17.40
N HIS A 200 10.25 34.32 -18.46
CA HIS A 200 10.30 33.79 -19.84
C HIS A 200 11.68 33.27 -20.28
N SER A 201 12.75 33.71 -19.62
CA SER A 201 14.13 33.27 -19.84
C SER A 201 14.59 32.11 -18.93
N SER A 202 13.75 31.62 -18.00
CA SER A 202 14.15 30.55 -17.08
C SER A 202 14.46 29.25 -17.83
N LEU A 203 15.55 28.61 -17.40
CA LEU A 203 16.12 27.40 -17.99
C LEU A 203 16.08 26.26 -16.97
N VAL A 204 15.44 25.16 -17.34
CA VAL A 204 15.37 23.94 -16.53
C VAL A 204 16.60 23.08 -16.84
N SER A 205 17.33 22.70 -15.78
CA SER A 205 18.53 21.85 -15.91
C SER A 205 18.18 20.41 -16.27
N ARG A 206 19.17 19.65 -16.77
CA ARG A 206 18.97 18.23 -17.06
C ARG A 206 18.67 17.45 -15.78
N GLU A 207 19.30 17.80 -14.67
CA GLU A 207 19.12 17.20 -13.36
C GLU A 207 17.68 17.37 -12.85
N ALA A 208 17.08 18.55 -13.09
CA ALA A 208 15.67 18.79 -12.79
C ALA A 208 14.73 17.87 -13.59
N VAL A 209 14.98 17.67 -14.90
CA VAL A 209 14.16 16.75 -15.72
C VAL A 209 14.38 15.29 -15.31
N VAL A 210 15.60 14.91 -14.91
CA VAL A 210 15.88 13.60 -14.30
C VAL A 210 15.07 13.42 -13.01
N ALA A 211 15.04 14.43 -12.14
CA ALA A 211 14.22 14.39 -10.92
C ALA A 211 12.73 14.27 -11.23
N LEU A 212 12.22 14.99 -12.23
CA LEU A 212 10.81 14.90 -12.65
C LEU A 212 10.44 13.51 -13.21
N SER A 213 11.43 12.73 -13.66
CA SER A 213 11.22 11.32 -14.05
C SER A 213 10.80 10.42 -12.88
N PHE A 214 10.91 10.90 -11.64
CA PHE A 214 10.30 10.27 -10.47
C PHE A 214 8.77 10.20 -10.57
N LEU A 215 8.14 11.22 -11.15
CA LEU A 215 6.67 11.34 -11.27
C LEU A 215 6.14 10.97 -12.67
N ILE A 216 6.93 11.19 -13.73
CA ILE A 216 6.47 11.05 -15.11
C ILE A 216 7.38 10.09 -15.87
N GLU A 217 6.77 9.21 -16.65
CA GLU A 217 7.46 8.34 -17.61
C GLU A 217 6.64 8.28 -18.90
N GLY A 218 7.14 7.59 -19.92
CA GLY A 218 6.40 7.49 -21.16
C GLY A 218 6.92 6.46 -22.14
N THR A 219 6.36 6.49 -23.34
CA THR A 219 6.83 5.71 -24.48
C THR A 219 6.77 6.54 -25.76
N VAL A 220 7.54 6.12 -26.75
CA VAL A 220 7.37 6.57 -28.13
C VAL A 220 6.19 5.82 -28.75
N SER A 221 5.34 6.50 -29.50
CA SER A 221 4.19 5.89 -30.18
C SER A 221 4.61 4.68 -31.02
N GLY A 222 3.93 3.55 -30.84
CA GLY A 222 4.27 2.28 -31.48
C GLY A 222 5.41 1.49 -30.82
N ALA A 223 6.16 2.07 -29.88
CA ALA A 223 7.17 1.35 -29.11
C ALA A 223 6.55 0.68 -27.87
N ARG A 224 7.02 -0.54 -27.56
CA ARG A 224 6.59 -1.29 -26.35
C ARG A 224 7.44 -1.03 -25.11
N LYS A 225 8.53 -0.26 -25.24
CA LYS A 225 9.48 0.00 -24.15
C LYS A 225 9.10 1.30 -23.43
N ILE A 226 9.06 1.24 -22.11
CA ILE A 226 8.88 2.42 -21.24
C ILE A 226 10.24 3.08 -21.03
N TYR A 227 10.27 4.41 -21.13
CA TYR A 227 11.43 5.24 -20.92
C TYR A 227 11.15 6.26 -19.81
N PRO A 228 12.16 6.61 -18.99
CA PRO A 228 12.03 7.73 -18.06
C PRO A 228 11.90 9.05 -18.85
N LEU A 229 11.24 10.05 -18.23
CA LEU A 229 10.96 11.32 -18.90
C LEU A 229 12.21 11.99 -19.50
N HIS A 230 13.31 12.01 -18.76
CA HIS A 230 14.53 12.68 -19.22
C HIS A 230 15.15 12.06 -20.48
N GLU A 231 14.99 10.76 -20.72
CA GLU A 231 15.45 10.14 -21.97
C GLU A 231 14.58 10.57 -23.16
N LEU A 232 13.25 10.63 -22.96
CA LEU A 232 12.31 11.07 -23.99
C LEU A 232 12.47 12.55 -24.31
N ALA A 233 12.65 13.39 -23.30
CA ALA A 233 12.85 14.83 -23.47
C ALA A 233 14.14 15.17 -24.24
N LEU A 234 15.16 14.30 -24.13
CA LEU A 234 16.43 14.40 -24.85
C LEU A 234 16.41 13.73 -26.24
N TRP A 235 15.29 13.15 -26.67
CA TRP A 235 15.19 12.51 -27.96
C TRP A 235 15.27 13.55 -29.10
N GLN A 236 16.23 13.38 -30.01
CA GLN A 236 16.59 14.39 -31.01
C GLN A 236 15.42 14.96 -31.83
N PRO A 237 14.44 14.15 -32.29
CA PRO A 237 13.30 14.67 -33.05
C PRO A 237 12.44 15.67 -32.27
N LEU A 238 12.47 15.61 -30.94
CA LEU A 238 11.61 16.41 -30.06
C LEU A 238 12.32 17.62 -29.46
N HIS A 239 13.59 17.87 -29.76
CA HIS A 239 14.35 18.98 -29.14
C HIS A 239 13.68 20.35 -29.33
N ALA A 240 13.05 20.59 -30.48
CA ALA A 240 12.33 21.83 -30.74
C ALA A 240 11.06 21.96 -29.88
N GLU A 241 10.33 20.86 -29.69
CA GLU A 241 9.08 20.79 -28.93
C GLU A 241 9.34 20.82 -27.42
N SER A 242 10.23 19.96 -26.92
CA SER A 242 10.63 19.89 -25.52
C SER A 242 11.40 21.14 -25.05
N GLY A 243 11.87 21.96 -26.00
CA GLY A 243 12.62 23.18 -25.73
C GLY A 243 14.07 22.94 -25.31
N PHE A 244 14.65 21.78 -25.63
CA PHE A 244 16.03 21.44 -25.31
C PHE A 244 17.03 22.19 -26.20
N SER A 245 18.02 22.84 -25.57
CA SER A 245 19.14 23.47 -26.25
C SER A 245 20.41 22.64 -26.10
N ARG A 246 21.01 22.24 -27.22
CA ARG A 246 22.28 21.47 -27.22
C ARG A 246 23.46 22.29 -26.73
N LEU A 247 23.42 23.61 -26.91
CA LEU A 247 24.50 24.52 -26.53
C LEU A 247 24.59 24.67 -25.01
N SER A 248 23.47 25.01 -24.38
CA SER A 248 23.39 25.21 -22.92
C SER A 248 23.13 23.92 -22.14
N LYS A 249 22.77 22.82 -22.83
CA LYS A 249 22.34 21.53 -22.23
C LYS A 249 21.17 21.68 -21.25
N THR A 250 20.30 22.65 -21.50
CA THR A 250 19.15 23.00 -20.67
C THR A 250 17.87 23.07 -21.51
N PHE A 251 16.73 23.07 -20.83
CA PHE A 251 15.41 23.19 -21.43
C PHE A 251 14.82 24.57 -21.17
N SER A 252 14.15 25.16 -22.16
CA SER A 252 13.32 26.34 -21.91
C SER A 252 12.12 25.95 -21.04
N PHE A 253 11.90 26.65 -19.93
CA PHE A 253 10.83 26.35 -18.97
C PHE A 253 9.45 26.26 -19.64
N TYR A 254 9.06 27.29 -20.38
CA TYR A 254 7.72 27.38 -21.00
C TYR A 254 7.50 26.33 -22.09
N LYS A 255 8.53 26.05 -22.90
CA LYS A 255 8.44 25.03 -23.95
C LYS A 255 8.33 23.64 -23.33
N LEU A 256 9.13 23.36 -22.30
CA LEU A 256 9.07 22.08 -21.59
C LEU A 256 7.71 21.90 -20.92
N GLU A 257 7.21 22.91 -20.21
CA GLU A 257 5.89 22.86 -19.58
C GLU A 257 4.78 22.61 -20.60
N ALA A 258 4.75 23.38 -21.70
CA ALA A 258 3.75 23.22 -22.75
C ALA A 258 3.81 21.82 -23.37
N TRP A 259 5.01 21.33 -23.70
CA TRP A 259 5.21 19.99 -24.25
C TRP A 259 4.71 18.89 -23.31
N LEU A 260 5.07 18.97 -22.02
CA LEU A 260 4.60 18.04 -21.00
C LEU A 260 3.06 18.03 -20.93
N ARG A 261 2.41 19.20 -20.92
CA ARG A 261 0.94 19.30 -20.91
C ARG A 261 0.31 18.68 -22.15
N THR A 262 0.91 18.86 -23.32
CA THR A 262 0.39 18.31 -24.58
C THR A 262 0.56 16.80 -24.68
N CYS A 263 1.64 16.24 -24.11
CA CYS A 263 1.96 14.81 -24.21
C CYS A 263 1.41 13.99 -23.04
N LEU A 264 0.91 14.61 -21.96
CA LEU A 264 0.41 13.91 -20.79
C LEU A 264 -0.95 13.25 -21.07
N THR A 265 -0.97 11.94 -20.94
CA THR A 265 -2.12 11.06 -21.17
C THR A 265 -2.47 10.27 -19.92
N GLY A 266 -3.59 9.54 -19.96
CA GLY A 266 -3.97 8.62 -18.87
C GLY A 266 -2.98 7.47 -18.74
N ASN A 267 -2.73 7.03 -17.51
CA ASN A 267 -1.78 5.95 -17.25
C ASN A 267 -2.28 4.61 -17.88
N PRO A 268 -1.54 4.04 -18.85
CA PRO A 268 -1.96 2.82 -19.55
C PRO A 268 -1.90 1.55 -18.68
N PHE A 269 -1.25 1.62 -17.52
CA PHE A 269 -1.11 0.54 -16.55
C PHE A 269 -1.85 0.80 -15.23
N GLY A 270 -2.58 1.92 -15.14
CA GLY A 270 -3.35 2.29 -13.96
C GLY A 270 -4.59 1.42 -13.72
N THR A 271 -5.29 1.69 -12.61
CA THR A 271 -6.51 0.96 -12.23
C THR A 271 -7.59 1.10 -13.29
N SER A 272 -7.76 2.29 -13.88
CA SER A 272 -8.78 2.55 -14.89
C SER A 272 -8.51 1.77 -16.18
N ALA A 273 -7.26 1.72 -16.62
CA ALA A 273 -6.86 0.92 -17.77
C ALA A 273 -7.02 -0.58 -17.49
N CYS A 274 -6.58 -1.06 -16.32
CA CYS A 274 -6.73 -2.46 -15.92
C CYS A 274 -8.19 -2.93 -15.92
N LEU A 275 -9.13 -2.10 -15.45
CA LEU A 275 -10.55 -2.43 -15.46
C LEU A 275 -11.18 -2.40 -16.87
N LYS A 276 -10.72 -1.51 -17.75
CA LYS A 276 -11.26 -1.34 -19.10
C LYS A 276 -10.73 -2.38 -20.09
N SER A 277 -9.41 -2.58 -20.13
CA SER A 277 -8.72 -3.40 -21.13
C SER A 277 -7.95 -4.58 -20.55
N GLY A 278 -7.92 -4.75 -19.22
CA GLY A 278 -7.24 -5.87 -18.57
C GLY A 278 -7.88 -7.23 -18.86
N LYS A 279 -7.09 -8.29 -18.76
CA LYS A 279 -7.55 -9.67 -18.88
C LYS A 279 -8.43 -9.97 -17.66
N LYS A 280 -9.69 -10.32 -17.91
CA LYS A 280 -10.61 -10.76 -16.86
C LYS A 280 -10.21 -12.14 -16.40
N LEU A 281 -9.98 -12.31 -15.10
CA LEU A 281 -9.59 -13.59 -14.53
C LEU A 281 -10.84 -14.38 -14.12
N ALA A 282 -10.91 -15.63 -14.58
CA ALA A 282 -11.86 -16.62 -14.12
C ALA A 282 -11.29 -17.33 -12.89
N TRP A 283 -11.20 -16.64 -11.75
CA TRP A 283 -10.95 -17.37 -10.50
C TRP A 283 -12.26 -18.04 -10.13
N ALA A 284 -12.35 -19.32 -10.50
CA ALA A 284 -13.56 -20.12 -10.48
C ALA A 284 -14.17 -20.19 -9.07
N HIS A 285 -15.50 -20.25 -9.05
CA HIS A 285 -16.26 -20.67 -7.89
C HIS A 285 -16.50 -22.18 -8.02
N GLN A 286 -16.22 -22.95 -6.97
CA GLN A 286 -16.61 -24.35 -6.83
C GLN A 286 -17.93 -24.48 -6.03
N VAL A 287 -18.89 -23.57 -6.24
CA VAL A 287 -20.25 -23.71 -5.67
C VAL A 287 -21.27 -23.45 -6.77
N GLU A 288 -22.12 -24.43 -7.05
CA GLU A 288 -23.27 -24.29 -7.93
C GLU A 288 -24.27 -23.29 -7.32
N GLY A 289 -24.50 -22.17 -8.02
CA GLY A 289 -25.47 -21.17 -7.63
C GLY A 289 -25.32 -19.87 -8.43
N THR A 290 -26.40 -19.10 -8.54
CA THR A 290 -26.54 -17.82 -9.26
C THR A 290 -25.77 -16.65 -8.62
N THR A 291 -24.66 -16.91 -7.92
CA THR A 291 -23.85 -15.85 -7.30
C THR A 291 -23.11 -15.06 -8.38
N LYS A 292 -23.20 -13.73 -8.33
CA LYS A 292 -22.53 -12.84 -9.28
C LYS A 292 -21.02 -13.11 -9.24
N ARG A 293 -20.45 -13.49 -10.39
CA ARG A 293 -19.01 -13.77 -10.55
C ARG A 293 -18.15 -12.60 -10.06
N ALA A 294 -17.12 -12.89 -9.26
CA ALA A 294 -16.12 -11.92 -8.82
C ALA A 294 -15.53 -11.17 -10.02
N LYS A 295 -15.46 -9.83 -9.93
CA LYS A 295 -14.87 -8.99 -10.98
C LYS A 295 -13.39 -8.85 -10.71
N ILE A 296 -12.60 -9.67 -11.37
CA ILE A 296 -11.14 -9.66 -11.24
C ILE A 296 -10.53 -9.36 -12.60
N ALA A 297 -9.68 -8.33 -12.66
CA ALA A 297 -8.96 -7.93 -13.85
C ALA A 297 -7.45 -7.84 -13.55
N CYS A 298 -6.62 -8.20 -14.52
CA CYS A 298 -5.18 -8.01 -14.43
C CYS A 298 -4.60 -7.47 -15.73
N ASN A 299 -3.46 -6.77 -15.63
CA ASN A 299 -2.72 -6.26 -16.78
C ASN A 299 -1.42 -7.05 -17.05
N SER A 300 -1.17 -8.17 -16.35
CA SER A 300 0.11 -8.90 -16.36
C SER A 300 0.58 -9.37 -17.74
N HIS A 301 -0.33 -9.49 -18.70
CA HIS A 301 -0.09 -9.90 -20.08
C HIS A 301 0.47 -8.78 -20.97
N VAL A 302 0.30 -7.51 -20.58
CA VAL A 302 0.75 -6.32 -21.33
C VAL A 302 1.69 -5.43 -20.52
N ALA A 303 1.58 -5.44 -19.20
CA ALA A 303 2.36 -4.58 -18.33
C ALA A 303 3.74 -5.18 -18.02
N PRO A 304 4.82 -4.37 -18.07
CA PRO A 304 6.10 -4.73 -17.50
C PRO A 304 5.99 -5.08 -16.02
N ARG A 305 6.98 -5.82 -15.49
CA ARG A 305 6.94 -6.37 -14.11
C ARG A 305 6.60 -5.34 -13.04
N MET A 306 7.21 -4.15 -13.11
CA MET A 306 7.03 -3.06 -12.13
C MET A 306 5.67 -2.36 -12.22
N HIS A 307 4.89 -2.63 -13.27
CA HIS A 307 3.60 -1.99 -13.55
C HIS A 307 2.44 -2.98 -13.48
N ARG A 308 2.71 -4.22 -13.03
CA ARG A 308 1.70 -5.26 -12.88
C ARG A 308 0.68 -4.84 -11.82
N MET A 309 -0.59 -4.97 -12.18
CA MET A 309 -1.73 -4.64 -11.34
C MET A 309 -2.78 -5.74 -11.44
N VAL A 310 -3.39 -6.05 -10.29
CA VAL A 310 -4.55 -6.92 -10.18
C VAL A 310 -5.63 -6.16 -9.42
N VAL A 311 -6.81 -6.02 -10.01
CA VAL A 311 -7.96 -5.34 -9.40
C VAL A 311 -9.04 -6.38 -9.15
N MET A 312 -9.39 -6.56 -7.87
CA MET A 312 -10.46 -7.44 -7.41
C MET A 312 -11.59 -6.57 -6.85
N SER A 313 -12.79 -6.73 -7.38
CA SER A 313 -13.93 -5.90 -6.96
C SER A 313 -15.21 -6.73 -6.81
N GLN A 314 -16.03 -6.35 -5.83
CA GLN A 314 -17.37 -6.93 -5.63
C GLN A 314 -17.37 -8.44 -5.41
N VAL A 315 -16.39 -8.96 -4.69
CA VAL A 315 -16.41 -10.35 -4.21
C VAL A 315 -17.37 -10.44 -3.04
N TYR A 316 -18.40 -11.28 -3.14
CA TYR A 316 -19.45 -11.36 -2.12
C TYR A 316 -19.80 -12.80 -1.78
N LYS A 317 -19.70 -13.17 -0.49
CA LYS A 317 -19.97 -14.53 -0.01
C LYS A 317 -19.13 -15.60 -0.69
N GLN A 318 -17.87 -15.30 -1.01
CA GLN A 318 -16.98 -16.23 -1.69
C GLN A 318 -15.68 -16.45 -0.93
N THR A 319 -15.14 -17.66 -1.04
CA THR A 319 -13.77 -17.97 -0.69
C THR A 319 -12.93 -18.05 -1.95
N LEU A 320 -11.93 -17.19 -2.05
CA LEU A 320 -10.98 -17.14 -3.16
C LEU A 320 -9.60 -17.43 -2.63
N ALA A 321 -8.92 -18.42 -3.19
CA ALA A 321 -7.54 -18.72 -2.86
C ALA A 321 -6.69 -18.80 -4.12
N LYS A 322 -5.57 -18.06 -4.12
CA LYS A 322 -4.67 -18.04 -5.25
C LYS A 322 -3.22 -17.88 -4.81
N SER A 323 -2.39 -18.78 -5.34
CA SER A 323 -0.96 -18.58 -5.53
C SER A 323 -0.69 -18.60 -7.04
N SER A 324 -0.03 -17.58 -7.59
CA SER A 324 0.19 -17.46 -9.04
C SER A 324 1.24 -16.40 -9.41
N ASP A 325 1.98 -16.65 -10.49
CA ASP A 325 2.88 -15.68 -11.13
C ASP A 325 2.22 -14.37 -11.57
N THR A 326 0.89 -14.35 -11.71
CA THR A 326 0.13 -13.12 -12.00
C THR A 326 0.17 -12.14 -10.83
N LEU A 327 0.27 -12.64 -9.60
CA LEU A 327 0.32 -11.84 -8.38
C LEU A 327 1.75 -11.43 -8.01
N VAL A 328 2.76 -12.19 -8.46
CA VAL A 328 4.18 -11.96 -8.15
C VAL A 328 4.59 -10.54 -8.57
N GLY A 329 4.93 -9.70 -7.59
CA GLY A 329 5.34 -8.32 -7.77
C GLY A 329 4.24 -7.38 -8.27
N ALA A 330 2.96 -7.78 -8.20
CA ALA A 330 1.86 -6.94 -8.63
C ALA A 330 1.37 -6.00 -7.52
N HIS A 331 0.87 -4.83 -7.92
CA HIS A 331 0.02 -3.97 -7.10
C HIS A 331 -1.40 -4.53 -7.08
N VAL A 332 -1.91 -4.92 -5.90
CA VAL A 332 -3.25 -5.51 -5.76
C VAL A 332 -4.21 -4.50 -5.17
N LYS A 333 -5.31 -4.22 -5.86
CA LYS A 333 -6.42 -3.40 -5.35
C LYS A 333 -7.65 -4.27 -5.11
N ILE A 334 -8.06 -4.38 -3.85
CA ILE A 334 -9.25 -5.10 -3.42
C ILE A 334 -10.31 -4.09 -3.01
N HIS A 335 -11.48 -4.13 -3.62
CA HIS A 335 -12.47 -3.05 -3.45
C HIS A 335 -13.91 -3.57 -3.37
N ARG A 336 -14.68 -3.08 -2.39
CA ARG A 336 -16.10 -3.43 -2.21
C ARG A 336 -16.35 -4.94 -2.06
N CYS A 337 -15.46 -5.66 -1.37
CA CYS A 337 -15.69 -7.07 -1.04
C CYS A 337 -16.46 -7.20 0.28
N ASN A 338 -17.38 -8.16 0.36
CA ASN A 338 -18.21 -8.36 1.56
C ASN A 338 -18.39 -9.84 1.89
N GLU A 339 -18.38 -10.19 3.18
CA GLU A 339 -18.64 -11.55 3.66
C GLU A 339 -17.78 -12.62 2.96
N SER A 340 -16.51 -12.32 2.69
CA SER A 340 -15.64 -13.14 1.84
C SER A 340 -14.32 -13.50 2.52
N PHE A 341 -13.74 -14.63 2.11
CA PHE A 341 -12.40 -15.07 2.51
C PHE A 341 -11.48 -15.00 1.30
N ILE A 342 -10.41 -14.20 1.36
CA ILE A 342 -9.53 -13.97 0.22
C ILE A 342 -8.09 -14.29 0.63
N TYR A 343 -7.50 -15.30 -0.01
CA TYR A 343 -6.14 -15.76 0.19
C TYR A 343 -5.30 -15.47 -1.05
N LEU A 344 -4.32 -14.57 -0.94
CA LEU A 344 -3.39 -14.22 -2.00
C LEU A 344 -1.98 -14.58 -1.56
N LEU A 345 -1.63 -15.87 -1.69
CA LEU A 345 -0.41 -16.47 -1.12
C LEU A 345 0.76 -16.38 -2.11
N SER A 346 1.13 -15.16 -2.49
CA SER A 346 2.23 -14.85 -3.42
C SER A 346 2.97 -13.60 -2.94
N PRO A 347 4.23 -13.37 -3.34
CA PRO A 347 4.95 -12.13 -3.02
C PRO A 347 4.34 -10.94 -3.77
N LEU A 348 3.81 -9.96 -3.04
CA LEU A 348 3.08 -8.82 -3.59
C LEU A 348 3.93 -7.54 -3.55
N ARG A 349 3.74 -6.62 -4.50
CA ARG A 349 4.42 -5.31 -4.47
C ARG A 349 3.78 -4.39 -3.44
N SER A 350 2.47 -4.15 -3.57
CA SER A 350 1.66 -3.39 -2.62
C SER A 350 0.23 -3.89 -2.63
N VAL A 351 -0.52 -3.64 -1.56
CA VAL A 351 -1.94 -4.03 -1.46
C VAL A 351 -2.77 -2.88 -0.92
N THR A 352 -3.88 -2.58 -1.58
CA THR A 352 -4.88 -1.60 -1.14
C THR A 352 -6.23 -2.30 -0.97
N ILE A 353 -6.80 -2.26 0.24
CA ILE A 353 -8.13 -2.80 0.54
C ILE A 353 -9.06 -1.63 0.88
N GLU A 354 -10.09 -1.43 0.07
CA GLU A 354 -10.98 -0.28 0.17
C GLU A 354 -12.46 -0.71 0.22
N LYS A 355 -13.25 -0.14 1.13
CA LYS A 355 -14.73 -0.35 1.17
C LYS A 355 -15.13 -1.81 1.37
N CYS A 356 -14.32 -2.60 2.07
CA CYS A 356 -14.59 -4.01 2.34
C CYS A 356 -15.24 -4.21 3.72
N ARG A 357 -16.11 -5.22 3.85
CA ARG A 357 -16.83 -5.52 5.09
C ARG A 357 -16.86 -7.00 5.44
N ASN A 358 -16.89 -7.35 6.72
CA ASN A 358 -17.13 -8.73 7.21
C ASN A 358 -16.26 -9.78 6.50
N SER A 359 -15.01 -9.47 6.19
CA SER A 359 -14.17 -10.28 5.30
C SER A 359 -12.81 -10.58 5.93
N THR A 360 -12.23 -11.73 5.57
CA THR A 360 -10.89 -12.11 6.00
C THR A 360 -9.94 -12.09 4.80
N PHE A 361 -8.81 -11.40 4.94
CA PHE A 361 -7.76 -11.29 3.93
C PHE A 361 -6.48 -11.93 4.46
N VAL A 362 -5.99 -12.95 3.76
CA VAL A 362 -4.72 -13.61 4.06
C VAL A 362 -3.79 -13.34 2.90
N LEU A 363 -2.70 -12.63 3.15
CA LEU A 363 -1.81 -12.13 2.12
C LEU A 363 -0.42 -12.73 2.31
N GLY A 364 0.21 -13.08 1.20
CA GLY A 364 1.65 -13.29 1.16
C GLY A 364 2.41 -11.98 1.45
N PRO A 365 3.74 -12.06 1.58
CA PRO A 365 4.61 -10.94 1.91
C PRO A 365 4.40 -9.74 0.97
N VAL A 366 4.14 -8.57 1.53
CA VAL A 366 3.90 -7.30 0.81
C VAL A 366 5.14 -6.42 0.90
N GLN A 367 5.87 -6.31 -0.20
CA GLN A 367 7.20 -5.68 -0.26
C GLN A 367 7.21 -4.21 0.18
N THR A 368 6.17 -3.42 -0.14
CA THR A 368 6.19 -1.96 0.09
C THR A 368 5.17 -1.52 1.13
N ALA A 369 3.88 -1.60 0.81
CA ALA A 369 2.85 -1.11 1.72
C ALA A 369 1.52 -1.83 1.56
N LEU A 370 0.86 -2.03 2.70
CA LEU A 370 -0.51 -2.51 2.84
C LEU A 370 -1.38 -1.35 3.37
N HIS A 371 -2.39 -0.97 2.60
CA HIS A 371 -3.26 0.17 2.88
C HIS A 371 -4.71 -0.27 3.08
N LEU A 372 -5.31 0.18 4.18
CA LEU A 372 -6.70 -0.05 4.52
C LEU A 372 -7.45 1.27 4.58
N HIS A 373 -8.59 1.31 3.90
CA HIS A 373 -9.42 2.50 3.86
C HIS A 373 -10.91 2.17 3.82
N SER A 374 -11.70 2.79 4.70
CA SER A 374 -13.16 2.65 4.72
C SER A 374 -13.62 1.18 4.88
N CYS A 375 -13.00 0.43 5.80
CA CYS A 375 -13.28 -0.99 6.01
C CYS A 375 -13.96 -1.24 7.37
N ASP A 376 -14.85 -2.23 7.43
CA ASP A 376 -15.64 -2.52 8.64
C ASP A 376 -15.64 -4.02 8.94
N ASN A 377 -15.32 -4.38 10.18
CA ASN A 377 -15.30 -5.75 10.68
C ASN A 377 -14.49 -6.71 9.76
N ILE A 378 -13.26 -6.32 9.40
CA ILE A 378 -12.36 -7.17 8.61
C ILE A 378 -11.22 -7.75 9.45
N LYS A 379 -10.73 -8.91 9.03
CA LYS A 379 -9.50 -9.51 9.56
C LYS A 379 -8.45 -9.52 8.47
N VAL A 380 -7.24 -9.05 8.75
CA VAL A 380 -6.12 -9.07 7.81
C VAL A 380 -4.93 -9.76 8.44
N ILE A 381 -4.35 -10.72 7.73
CA ILE A 381 -3.18 -11.50 8.13
C ILE A 381 -2.12 -11.33 7.05
N ALA A 382 -1.03 -10.62 7.36
CA ALA A 382 -0.01 -10.30 6.37
C ALA A 382 1.36 -9.98 6.99
N ALA A 383 2.43 -10.35 6.30
CA ALA A 383 3.73 -9.71 6.46
C ALA A 383 3.84 -8.54 5.48
N CYS A 384 4.24 -7.37 5.93
CA CYS A 384 4.36 -6.19 5.06
C CYS A 384 5.44 -5.21 5.54
N HIS A 385 6.08 -4.51 4.61
CA HIS A 385 7.07 -3.49 5.00
C HIS A 385 6.43 -2.33 5.78
N ARG A 386 5.24 -1.87 5.37
CA ARG A 386 4.47 -0.84 6.08
C ARG A 386 2.97 -1.11 6.05
N LEU A 387 2.30 -0.85 7.17
CA LEU A 387 0.84 -0.90 7.30
C LEU A 387 0.27 0.51 7.50
N SER A 388 -0.79 0.87 6.77
CA SER A 388 -1.54 2.12 6.96
C SER A 388 -3.04 1.87 7.08
N ILE A 389 -3.65 2.40 8.15
CA ILE A 389 -5.05 2.15 8.50
C ILE A 389 -5.80 3.48 8.63
N SER A 390 -6.88 3.64 7.88
CA SER A 390 -7.71 4.85 7.89
C SER A 390 -9.20 4.53 7.76
N SER A 391 -10.05 5.28 8.46
CA SER A 391 -11.50 5.16 8.36
C SER A 391 -12.01 3.73 8.55
N THR A 392 -11.46 2.99 9.53
CA THR A 392 -11.85 1.59 9.79
C THR A 392 -12.62 1.40 11.09
N ALA A 393 -13.46 0.37 11.17
CA ALA A 393 -14.21 0.02 12.37
C ALA A 393 -14.13 -1.48 12.66
N GLY A 394 -13.85 -1.89 13.90
CA GLY A 394 -13.90 -3.30 14.33
C GLY A 394 -12.91 -4.23 13.62
N CYS A 395 -11.79 -3.70 13.11
CA CYS A 395 -10.84 -4.46 12.32
C CYS A 395 -9.74 -5.11 13.18
N VAL A 396 -9.32 -6.33 12.80
CA VAL A 396 -8.23 -7.07 13.45
C VAL A 396 -7.09 -7.29 12.46
N PHE A 397 -5.87 -6.96 12.89
CA PHE A 397 -4.67 -7.02 12.07
C PHE A 397 -3.61 -7.91 12.72
N HIS A 398 -3.31 -9.04 12.08
CA HIS A 398 -2.21 -9.94 12.45
C HIS A 398 -1.01 -9.68 11.55
N ILE A 399 -0.01 -8.97 12.07
CA ILE A 399 0.99 -8.30 11.22
C ILE A 399 2.40 -8.66 11.66
N LEU A 400 3.28 -8.80 10.66
CA LEU A 400 4.72 -8.79 10.80
C LEU A 400 5.22 -7.60 9.98
N THR A 401 5.90 -6.65 10.62
CA THR A 401 6.36 -5.44 9.94
C THR A 401 7.61 -4.82 10.58
N PRO A 402 8.63 -4.45 9.77
CA PRO A 402 9.84 -3.79 10.26
C PRO A 402 9.66 -2.29 10.52
N THR A 403 8.45 -1.74 10.30
CA THR A 403 8.12 -0.34 10.55
C THR A 403 6.91 -0.23 11.48
N ARG A 404 6.71 0.93 12.11
CA ARG A 404 5.57 1.16 13.01
C ARG A 404 4.27 1.24 12.19
N PRO A 405 3.23 0.44 12.49
CA PRO A 405 1.92 0.56 11.84
C PRO A 405 1.36 1.98 11.94
N LEU A 406 0.85 2.53 10.84
CA LEU A 406 0.30 3.88 10.81
C LEU A 406 -1.20 3.85 11.09
N ILE A 407 -1.61 4.56 12.15
CA ILE A 407 -3.02 4.81 12.47
C ILE A 407 -3.35 6.24 12.07
N LEU A 408 -4.15 6.38 11.02
CA LEU A 408 -4.59 7.64 10.46
C LEU A 408 -5.97 8.02 11.04
N SER A 409 -6.66 9.01 10.45
CA SER A 409 -7.95 9.50 10.96
C SER A 409 -9.13 8.52 10.73
N GLY A 410 -10.18 8.68 11.53
CA GLY A 410 -11.47 7.99 11.37
C GLY A 410 -11.51 6.53 11.80
N ASN A 411 -10.56 6.05 12.60
CA ASN A 411 -10.51 4.65 13.05
C ASN A 411 -11.26 4.44 14.37
N GLN A 412 -11.93 3.29 14.50
CA GLN A 412 -12.64 2.84 15.68
C GLN A 412 -12.30 1.37 15.94
N THR A 413 -12.03 1.03 17.21
CA THR A 413 -11.86 -0.37 17.68
C THR A 413 -10.86 -1.20 16.86
N VAL A 414 -9.71 -0.62 16.50
CA VAL A 414 -8.62 -1.34 15.83
C VAL A 414 -7.94 -2.31 16.79
N THR A 415 -7.78 -3.57 16.41
CA THR A 415 -7.05 -4.56 17.20
C THR A 415 -5.79 -5.01 16.45
N LEU A 416 -4.62 -4.84 17.07
CA LEU A 416 -3.32 -5.30 16.54
C LEU A 416 -2.91 -6.59 17.25
N ALA A 417 -2.31 -7.51 16.50
CA ALA A 417 -1.87 -8.81 16.98
C ALA A 417 -0.62 -9.26 16.21
N PRO A 418 0.21 -10.15 16.80
CA PRO A 418 1.34 -10.69 16.06
C PRO A 418 0.83 -11.54 14.89
N PHE A 419 1.61 -11.57 13.81
CA PHE A 419 1.43 -12.52 12.72
C PHE A 419 1.41 -13.95 13.24
N HIS A 420 0.49 -14.77 12.73
CA HIS A 420 0.09 -16.01 13.41
C HIS A 420 -0.23 -17.18 12.49
N THR A 421 0.34 -17.19 11.29
CA THR A 421 0.11 -18.25 10.30
C THR A 421 1.42 -18.56 9.59
N HIS A 422 1.47 -19.68 8.89
CA HIS A 422 2.47 -19.94 7.87
C HIS A 422 1.81 -20.62 6.67
N TYR A 423 2.49 -20.61 5.52
CA TYR A 423 2.20 -21.50 4.40
C TYR A 423 3.53 -22.00 3.83
N PRO A 424 3.58 -23.16 3.17
CA PRO A 424 4.82 -23.84 2.78
C PRO A 424 5.88 -22.99 2.04
N MET A 425 5.46 -22.04 1.19
CA MET A 425 6.38 -21.14 0.46
C MET A 425 6.65 -19.79 1.16
N LEU A 426 6.27 -19.61 2.42
CA LEU A 426 6.24 -18.28 3.05
C LEU A 426 7.63 -17.68 3.20
N GLU A 427 8.61 -18.42 3.71
CA GLU A 427 9.98 -17.90 3.91
C GLU A 427 10.64 -17.54 2.58
N ASP A 428 10.46 -18.36 1.54
CA ASP A 428 10.90 -18.06 0.18
C ASP A 428 10.28 -16.76 -0.36
N HIS A 429 8.97 -16.57 -0.13
CA HIS A 429 8.29 -15.34 -0.54
C HIS A 429 8.78 -14.13 0.27
N MET A 430 9.13 -14.30 1.54
CA MET A 430 9.70 -13.25 2.39
C MET A 430 11.09 -12.86 1.91
N ALA A 431 11.95 -13.84 1.62
CA ALA A 431 13.29 -13.61 1.05
C ALA A 431 13.21 -12.85 -0.28
N ARG A 432 12.33 -13.24 -1.20
CA ARG A 432 12.13 -12.55 -2.50
C ARG A 432 11.63 -11.12 -2.37
N THR A 433 10.94 -10.79 -1.28
CA THR A 433 10.42 -9.42 -1.03
C THR A 433 11.35 -8.58 -0.17
N GLY A 434 12.43 -9.18 0.37
CA GLY A 434 13.36 -8.52 1.29
C GLY A 434 12.73 -8.19 2.64
N LEU A 435 11.82 -9.03 3.12
CA LEU A 435 11.17 -8.88 4.42
C LEU A 435 11.80 -9.84 5.44
N ALA A 436 12.49 -9.28 6.42
CA ALA A 436 13.01 -10.03 7.57
C ALA A 436 11.94 -10.19 8.65
N THR A 437 12.14 -11.16 9.55
CA THR A 437 11.29 -11.38 10.73
C THR A 437 11.60 -10.44 11.89
N VAL A 438 12.79 -9.81 11.87
CA VAL A 438 13.24 -8.80 12.81
C VAL A 438 13.88 -7.62 12.06
N PRO A 439 13.74 -6.37 12.55
CA PRO A 439 12.88 -5.97 13.66
C PRO A 439 11.39 -6.14 13.34
N ASN A 440 10.55 -6.23 14.37
CA ASN A 440 9.09 -6.40 14.21
C ASN A 440 8.32 -5.48 15.16
N TYR A 441 7.72 -4.42 14.63
CA TYR A 441 7.08 -3.33 15.39
C TYR A 441 5.55 -3.36 15.34
N TRP A 442 4.94 -4.53 15.09
CA TRP A 442 3.48 -4.69 14.95
C TRP A 442 2.68 -4.14 16.14
N ASP A 443 3.25 -4.11 17.35
CA ASP A 443 2.66 -3.66 18.61
C ASP A 443 2.97 -2.21 18.98
N ASN A 444 3.80 -1.50 18.19
CA ASN A 444 4.20 -0.12 18.42
C ASN A 444 3.69 0.82 17.31
N PRO A 445 2.36 1.00 17.15
CA PRO A 445 1.83 1.87 16.10
C PRO A 445 2.16 3.35 16.34
N MET A 446 2.13 4.11 15.25
CA MET A 446 2.26 5.57 15.24
C MET A 446 0.93 6.20 14.83
N ILE A 447 0.39 7.07 15.69
CA ILE A 447 -0.84 7.83 15.43
C ILE A 447 -0.46 9.14 14.72
N VAL A 448 -0.85 9.29 13.45
CA VAL A 448 -0.44 10.45 12.62
C VAL A 448 -1.47 11.59 12.69
N CYS A 449 -2.76 11.28 12.83
CA CYS A 449 -3.82 12.28 12.99
C CYS A 449 -4.39 12.24 14.42
N ARG A 450 -4.13 13.29 15.21
CA ARG A 450 -4.82 13.50 16.49
C ARG A 450 -6.02 14.41 16.25
N GLU A 451 -7.20 13.81 16.03
CA GLU A 451 -8.45 14.54 16.26
C GLU A 451 -8.71 14.54 17.77
N SER A 452 -9.12 15.69 18.30
CA SER A 452 -9.20 15.97 19.73
C SER A 452 -10.28 15.15 20.43
N SER A 453 -9.93 13.99 20.99
CA SER A 453 -10.53 13.40 22.22
C SER A 453 -9.89 12.05 22.56
N ASP A 454 -9.46 11.90 23.81
CA ASP A 454 -8.83 10.72 24.41
C ASP A 454 -9.71 9.45 24.38
N THR A 455 -9.60 8.68 23.30
CA THR A 455 -10.00 7.26 23.30
C THR A 455 -8.89 6.44 22.67
N SER A 456 -8.59 5.26 23.25
CA SER A 456 -7.62 4.31 22.70
C SER A 456 -8.09 3.85 21.32
N VAL A 457 -7.59 4.48 20.26
CA VAL A 457 -7.95 4.20 18.85
C VAL A 457 -7.69 2.73 18.49
N PHE A 458 -6.70 2.13 19.15
CA PHE A 458 -6.35 0.73 19.01
C PHE A 458 -6.17 0.03 20.37
N ARG A 459 -6.19 -1.29 20.32
CA ARG A 459 -5.77 -2.19 21.41
C ARG A 459 -4.93 -3.33 20.86
N LEU A 460 -4.14 -3.98 21.73
CA LEU A 460 -3.49 -5.24 21.39
C LEU A 460 -4.46 -6.39 21.67
N LEU A 461 -4.45 -7.43 20.83
CA LEU A 461 -5.26 -8.62 21.03
C LEU A 461 -4.79 -9.34 22.31
N PRO A 462 -5.66 -9.60 23.30
CA PRO A 462 -5.27 -10.31 24.50
C PRO A 462 -4.72 -11.72 24.17
N PRO A 463 -3.61 -12.16 24.79
CA PRO A 463 -3.05 -13.49 24.55
C PRO A 463 -4.04 -14.65 24.78
N CYS A 464 -5.01 -14.48 25.69
CA CYS A 464 -6.05 -15.48 25.96
C CYS A 464 -7.06 -15.65 24.81
N GLU A 465 -7.22 -14.64 23.96
CA GLU A 465 -8.09 -14.64 22.77
C GLU A 465 -7.33 -15.03 21.50
N PHE A 466 -6.01 -15.20 21.58
CA PHE A 466 -5.17 -15.50 20.43
C PHE A 466 -5.23 -16.97 20.03
N TYR A 467 -5.33 -17.23 18.73
CA TYR A 467 -5.24 -18.56 18.11
C TYR A 467 -4.33 -18.46 16.88
N VAL A 468 -3.60 -19.55 16.61
CA VAL A 468 -2.88 -19.72 15.34
C VAL A 468 -3.90 -19.89 14.23
N PHE A 469 -3.66 -19.25 13.10
CA PHE A 469 -4.49 -19.40 11.91
C PHE A 469 -3.91 -20.48 11.00
N ILE A 470 -4.77 -21.36 10.50
CA ILE A 470 -4.40 -22.47 9.62
C ILE A 470 -4.82 -22.15 8.20
N ILE A 471 -3.91 -22.32 7.26
CA ILE A 471 -4.17 -22.18 5.83
C ILE A 471 -4.84 -23.48 5.36
N PRO A 472 -6.07 -23.43 4.85
CA PRO A 472 -6.86 -24.64 4.57
C PRO A 472 -6.55 -25.24 3.17
N PHE A 473 -5.32 -25.04 2.66
CA PHE A 473 -4.92 -25.49 1.33
C PHE A 473 -3.61 -26.25 1.40
N GLU A 474 -3.54 -27.35 0.67
CA GLU A 474 -2.28 -28.07 0.44
C GLU A 474 -1.42 -27.27 -0.54
N MET A 475 -0.14 -27.13 -0.21
CA MET A 475 0.87 -26.43 -1.01
C MET A 475 2.22 -27.14 -0.80
N GLU A 476 3.10 -27.04 -1.78
CA GLU A 476 4.49 -27.51 -1.66
C GLU A 476 5.39 -26.40 -1.11
N GLY A 477 6.39 -26.77 -0.30
CA GLY A 477 7.39 -25.88 0.29
C GLY A 477 7.85 -26.35 1.67
N ASP A 478 8.86 -25.67 2.21
CA ASP A 478 9.60 -26.14 3.39
C ASP A 478 9.21 -25.44 4.70
N THR A 479 8.47 -24.32 4.63
CA THR A 479 8.06 -23.58 5.83
C THR A 479 6.97 -24.33 6.60
N THR A 480 7.28 -24.75 7.83
CA THR A 480 6.39 -25.54 8.71
C THR A 480 6.01 -24.82 10.01
N GLU A 481 6.59 -23.65 10.27
CA GLU A 481 6.37 -22.86 11.47
C GLU A 481 6.12 -21.39 11.13
N ILE A 482 5.65 -20.61 12.12
CA ILE A 482 5.43 -19.17 11.96
C ILE A 482 6.81 -18.48 11.89
N PRO A 483 7.18 -17.81 10.78
CA PRO A 483 8.49 -17.17 10.67
C PRO A 483 8.70 -16.13 11.77
N GLY A 484 9.84 -16.20 12.46
CA GLY A 484 10.15 -15.33 13.61
C GLY A 484 9.47 -15.74 14.92
N GLY A 485 8.63 -16.78 14.90
CA GLY A 485 7.91 -17.26 16.07
C GLY A 485 6.85 -16.29 16.58
N LEU A 486 6.43 -16.49 17.83
CA LEU A 486 5.43 -15.65 18.51
C LEU A 486 6.05 -14.98 19.74
N PRO A 487 5.62 -13.75 20.09
CA PRO A 487 6.05 -13.13 21.34
C PRO A 487 5.69 -14.00 22.54
N TYR A 488 6.53 -13.96 23.58
CA TYR A 488 6.48 -14.87 24.72
C TYR A 488 5.07 -14.98 25.36
N ALA A 489 4.37 -13.86 25.54
CA ALA A 489 3.03 -13.85 26.14
C ALA A 489 2.01 -14.68 25.35
N TYR A 490 2.02 -14.54 24.01
CA TYR A 490 1.15 -15.30 23.11
C TYR A 490 1.56 -16.78 23.05
N GLN A 491 2.86 -17.04 22.97
CA GLN A 491 3.38 -18.40 22.97
C GLN A 491 3.05 -19.14 24.27
N LYS A 492 3.16 -18.47 25.43
CA LYS A 492 2.78 -19.01 26.74
C LYS A 492 1.29 -19.33 26.80
N ALA A 493 0.42 -18.45 26.30
CA ALA A 493 -1.02 -18.68 26.26
C ALA A 493 -1.39 -19.90 25.40
N LEU A 494 -0.73 -20.09 24.24
CA LEU A 494 -0.90 -21.28 23.42
C LEU A 494 -0.45 -22.56 24.13
N ARG A 495 0.73 -22.56 24.77
CA ARG A 495 1.23 -23.71 25.53
C ARG A 495 0.28 -24.10 26.67
N GLN A 496 -0.26 -23.12 27.40
CA GLN A 496 -1.24 -23.37 28.46
C GLN A 496 -2.53 -23.98 27.91
N ARG A 497 -2.97 -23.57 26.71
CA ARG A 497 -4.15 -24.15 26.06
C ARG A 497 -3.89 -25.57 25.60
N GLU A 498 -2.73 -25.83 25.01
CA GLU A 498 -2.30 -27.18 24.60
C GLU A 498 -2.23 -28.13 25.81
N GLN A 499 -1.67 -27.69 26.93
CA GLN A 499 -1.69 -28.45 28.18
C GLN A 499 -3.11 -28.78 28.65
N LYS A 500 -4.06 -27.84 28.55
CA LYS A 500 -5.48 -28.11 28.88
C LYS A 500 -6.10 -29.16 27.95
N ILE A 501 -5.77 -29.12 26.66
CA ILE A 501 -6.23 -30.12 25.68
C ILE A 501 -5.67 -31.50 26.02
N GLN A 502 -4.37 -31.59 26.35
CA GLN A 502 -3.72 -32.85 26.74
C GLN A 502 -4.30 -33.42 28.04
N ILE A 503 -4.54 -32.58 29.04
CA ILE A 503 -5.21 -32.97 30.29
C ILE A 503 -6.62 -33.50 30.00
N TRP A 504 -7.39 -32.81 29.14
CA TRP A 504 -8.72 -33.25 28.75
C TRP A 504 -8.69 -34.60 28.01
N GLN A 505 -7.80 -34.79 27.03
CA GLN A 505 -7.63 -36.06 26.33
C GLN A 505 -7.27 -37.21 27.28
N LYS A 506 -6.36 -36.94 28.24
CA LYS A 506 -6.01 -37.89 29.29
C LYS A 506 -7.22 -38.24 30.17
N THR A 507 -7.99 -37.24 30.58
CA THR A 507 -9.22 -37.42 31.38
C THR A 507 -10.24 -38.29 30.64
N VAL A 508 -10.45 -38.06 29.34
CA VAL A 508 -11.36 -38.87 28.50
C VAL A 508 -10.84 -40.32 28.37
N LYS A 509 -9.53 -40.51 28.21
CA LYS A 509 -8.92 -41.85 28.13
C LYS A 509 -9.03 -42.61 29.46
N GLU A 510 -8.85 -41.91 30.58
CA GLU A 510 -8.90 -42.47 31.94
C GLU A 510 -10.33 -42.71 32.45
N ALA A 511 -11.33 -42.04 31.89
CA ALA A 511 -12.74 -42.23 32.22
C ALA A 511 -13.30 -43.62 31.87
N ARG A 512 -12.53 -44.47 31.16
CA ARG A 512 -12.90 -45.87 30.81
C ARG A 512 -14.31 -46.01 30.23
N LEU A 513 -14.74 -45.03 29.42
CA LEU A 513 -16.07 -45.00 28.82
C LEU A 513 -16.36 -46.28 28.02
N THR A 514 -17.56 -46.84 28.20
CA THR A 514 -18.07 -47.95 27.38
C THR A 514 -18.24 -47.52 25.92
N LYS A 515 -18.42 -48.47 25.00
CA LYS A 515 -18.65 -48.15 23.58
C LYS A 515 -19.85 -47.21 23.38
N ASP A 516 -20.95 -47.46 24.11
CA ASP A 516 -22.16 -46.64 24.02
C ASP A 516 -21.96 -45.24 24.61
N GLN A 517 -21.26 -45.13 25.73
CA GLN A 517 -20.92 -43.84 26.34
C GLN A 517 -19.97 -43.02 25.46
N ARG A 518 -19.00 -43.67 24.79
CA ARG A 518 -18.13 -42.98 23.81
C ARG A 518 -18.93 -42.43 22.64
N LYS A 519 -19.90 -43.21 22.13
CA LYS A 519 -20.77 -42.77 21.04
C LYS A 519 -21.64 -41.58 21.47
N GLN A 520 -22.23 -41.61 22.66
CA GLN A 520 -22.99 -40.48 23.21
C GLN A 520 -22.10 -39.24 23.40
N PHE A 521 -20.91 -39.42 23.96
CA PHE A 521 -19.96 -38.32 24.16
C PHE A 521 -19.53 -37.69 22.84
N GLN A 522 -19.23 -38.51 21.82
CA GLN A 522 -18.89 -38.03 20.49
C GLN A 522 -20.03 -37.17 19.89
N VAL A 523 -21.27 -37.63 19.97
CA VAL A 523 -22.44 -36.86 19.50
C VAL A 523 -22.55 -35.51 20.21
N LEU A 524 -22.31 -35.46 21.53
CA LEU A 524 -22.33 -34.20 22.28
C LEU A 524 -21.21 -33.23 21.84
N VAL A 525 -19.99 -33.75 21.63
CA VAL A 525 -18.85 -32.94 21.16
C VAL A 525 -19.12 -32.41 19.75
N GLU A 526 -19.62 -33.26 18.85
CA GLU A 526 -20.00 -32.87 17.48
C GLU A 526 -21.09 -31.79 17.51
N ASN A 527 -22.15 -31.96 18.31
CA ASN A 527 -23.20 -30.95 18.44
C ASN A 527 -22.65 -29.61 18.96
N LYS A 528 -21.78 -29.64 19.97
CA LYS A 528 -21.14 -28.42 20.49
C LYS A 528 -20.21 -27.77 19.47
N PHE A 529 -19.52 -28.57 18.65
CA PHE A 529 -18.70 -28.08 17.55
C PHE A 529 -19.56 -27.43 16.44
N TYR A 530 -20.70 -28.02 16.09
CA TYR A 530 -21.65 -27.43 15.14
C TYR A 530 -22.24 -26.12 15.64
N GLU A 531 -22.65 -26.06 16.91
CA GLU A 531 -23.10 -24.81 17.55
C GLU A 531 -22.00 -23.73 17.47
N TRP A 532 -20.75 -24.11 17.76
CA TRP A 532 -19.60 -23.21 17.67
C TRP A 532 -19.35 -22.72 16.23
N LEU A 533 -19.41 -23.61 15.22
CA LEU A 533 -19.23 -23.24 13.80
C LEU A 533 -20.28 -22.23 13.32
N ILE A 534 -21.52 -22.35 13.79
CA ILE A 534 -22.61 -21.42 13.48
C ILE A 534 -22.36 -20.08 14.18
N ASN A 535 -22.09 -20.11 15.49
CA ASN A 535 -21.91 -18.89 16.30
C ASN A 535 -20.69 -18.05 15.87
N THR A 536 -19.67 -18.69 15.32
CA THR A 536 -18.43 -18.02 14.87
C THR A 536 -18.44 -17.62 13.39
N GLY A 537 -19.42 -18.09 12.61
CA GLY A 537 -19.48 -17.86 11.15
C GLY A 537 -18.48 -18.70 10.34
N HIS A 538 -17.67 -19.57 10.97
CA HIS A 538 -16.72 -20.45 10.28
C HIS A 538 -17.39 -21.49 9.38
N ARG A 539 -18.68 -21.78 9.59
CA ARG A 539 -19.46 -22.66 8.71
C ARG A 539 -19.42 -22.21 7.25
N GLN A 540 -19.57 -20.91 6.98
CA GLN A 540 -19.56 -20.38 5.60
C GLN A 540 -18.23 -20.66 4.89
N GLN A 541 -17.13 -20.51 5.62
CA GLN A 541 -15.79 -20.79 5.11
C GLN A 541 -15.65 -22.27 4.74
N LEU A 542 -16.07 -23.18 5.63
CA LEU A 542 -16.04 -24.62 5.38
C LEU A 542 -16.92 -25.01 4.19
N ASP A 543 -18.19 -24.56 4.17
CA ASP A 543 -19.14 -24.86 3.09
C ASP A 543 -18.59 -24.42 1.72
N SER A 544 -17.85 -23.31 1.67
CA SER A 544 -17.23 -22.80 0.44
C SER A 544 -15.91 -23.49 0.05
N LEU A 545 -15.30 -24.25 0.96
CA LEU A 545 -14.04 -24.99 0.75
C LEU A 545 -14.28 -26.46 0.40
N VAL A 546 -15.49 -27.00 0.66
CA VAL A 546 -15.86 -28.36 0.28
C VAL A 546 -15.93 -28.46 -1.25
N PRO A 547 -15.11 -29.31 -1.89
CA PRO A 547 -15.21 -29.52 -3.33
C PRO A 547 -16.59 -30.07 -3.70
N PRO A 548 -17.21 -29.65 -4.80
CA PRO A 548 -18.40 -30.32 -5.32
C PRO A 548 -18.04 -31.79 -5.57
N ALA A 549 -18.98 -32.69 -5.24
CA ALA A 549 -18.80 -34.12 -5.43
C ALA A 549 -18.25 -34.41 -6.84
N ALA A 550 -17.17 -35.21 -6.91
CA ALA A 550 -16.40 -35.43 -8.13
C ALA A 550 -17.27 -35.90 -9.31
N GLY A 551 -17.74 -34.94 -10.13
CA GLY A 551 -18.66 -35.20 -11.23
C GLY A 551 -18.48 -34.31 -12.45
N SER A 552 -17.57 -33.33 -12.45
CA SER A 552 -17.36 -32.45 -13.61
C SER A 552 -15.87 -32.15 -13.82
N LYS A 553 -15.18 -33.05 -14.51
CA LYS A 553 -13.92 -32.71 -15.20
C LYS A 553 -14.25 -31.67 -16.28
N GLN A 554 -13.73 -30.46 -16.17
CA GLN A 554 -13.56 -29.60 -17.35
C GLN A 554 -12.25 -28.81 -17.27
N ALA A 555 -11.66 -28.67 -18.44
CA ALA A 555 -10.23 -28.53 -18.72
C ALA A 555 -9.61 -27.19 -18.26
N ALA A 556 -8.33 -27.28 -17.89
CA ALA A 556 -7.45 -26.13 -17.67
C ALA A 556 -7.22 -25.37 -18.99
N GLY A 557 -7.41 -24.05 -18.95
CA GLY A 557 -7.10 -23.10 -20.02
C GLY A 557 -6.88 -21.69 -19.48
#